data_AF-A0A0W8G9L2-F1
#
_entry.id   AF-A0A0W8G9L2-F1
#
_cell.length_a   1.000
_cell.length_b   1.000
_cell.length_c   1.000
_cell.angle_alpha   90.00
_cell.angle_beta   90.00
_cell.angle_gamma   90.00
#
_symmetry.space_group_name_H-M   'P 1'
#
loop_
_entity.id
_entity.type
_entity.pdbx_description
1 polymer ?
#
loop_
_entity_poly.entity_id
_entity_poly.type
_entity_poly.pdbx_seq_one_letter_code
_entity_poly.pdbx_strand_id
1 'polypeptide(L)' 'MALAAAAFLAGLAGAGLFFRGLSPRPIPLGAFFTGFAMVFPMIGWCMARTLFTRTMVWRDIAYEVSFSGRVRRIIRRG' A
#
# COMPACT_ATOMS: atom_id res chain seq x y z
N MET A 1 -18.52 -14.29 -6.52
CA MET A 1 -17.30 -13.43 -6.45
C MET A 1 -16.97 -12.99 -5.03
N ALA A 2 -17.93 -12.52 -4.23
CA ALA A 2 -17.69 -12.08 -2.85
C ALA A 2 -17.03 -13.15 -1.95
N LEU A 3 -17.46 -14.41 -2.05
CA LEU A 3 -16.88 -15.51 -1.26
C LEU A 3 -15.39 -15.74 -1.56
N ALA A 4 -15.00 -15.72 -2.83
CA ALA A 4 -13.61 -15.90 -3.24
C ALA A 4 -12.73 -14.73 -2.77
N ALA A 5 -13.24 -13.50 -2.87
CA ALA A 5 -12.56 -12.32 -2.35
C ALA A 5 -12.41 -12.37 -0.82
N ALA A 6 -13.45 -12.77 -0.10
CA ALA A 6 -13.41 -12.95 1.35
C ALA A 6 -12.41 -14.03 1.76
N ALA A 7 -12.39 -15.18 1.09
CA ALA A 7 -11.43 -16.24 1.33
C ALA A 7 -9.98 -15.79 1.08
N PHE A 8 -9.76 -15.04 0.00
CA PHE A 8 -8.45 -14.47 -0.32
C PHE A 8 -7.98 -13.48 0.75
N LEU A 9 -8.84 -12.54 1.15
CA LEU A 9 -8.53 -11.56 2.20
C LEU A 9 -8.29 -12.24 3.56
N ALA A 10 -9.08 -13.27 3.89
CA ALA A 10 -8.88 -14.06 5.09
C ALA A 10 -7.53 -14.79 5.08
N GLY A 11 -7.15 -15.38 3.93
CA GLY A 11 -5.83 -16.01 3.76
C GLY A 11 -4.69 -15.03 3.94
N LEU A 12 -4.80 -13.83 3.36
CA LEU A 12 -3.83 -12.74 3.50
C LEU A 12 -3.72 -12.24 4.95
N ALA A 13 -4.85 -12.02 5.61
CA ALA A 13 -4.88 -11.62 7.02
C ALA A 13 -4.27 -12.73 7.90
N GLY A 14 -4.59 -13.99 7.65
CA GLY A 14 -4.03 -15.15 8.35
C GLY A 14 -2.52 -15.26 8.18
N ALA A 15 -2.00 -15.09 6.96
CA ALA A 15 -0.56 -15.05 6.70
C ALA A 15 0.12 -13.90 7.47
N GLY A 16 -0.48 -12.70 7.46
CA GLY A 16 0.03 -11.56 8.22
C GLY A 16 0.05 -11.80 9.73
N LEU A 17 -0.98 -12.47 10.28
CA LEU A 17 -1.03 -12.85 11.69
C LEU A 17 0.04 -13.89 12.04
N PHE A 18 0.25 -14.89 11.17
CA PHE A 18 1.26 -15.92 11.35
C PHE A 18 2.67 -15.32 11.36
N PHE A 19 2.96 -14.41 10.43
CA PHE A 19 4.26 -13.75 10.32
C PHE A 19 4.41 -12.50 11.20
N ARG A 20 3.39 -12.09 11.98
CA ARG A 20 3.49 -10.89 12.84
C ARG A 20 4.64 -10.97 13.84
N GLY A 21 5.03 -12.18 14.23
CA GLY A 21 6.16 -12.43 15.15
C GLY A 21 7.53 -12.17 14.53
N LEU A 22 7.64 -12.09 13.21
CA LEU A 22 8.88 -11.68 12.52
C LEU A 22 9.12 -10.17 12.61
N SER A 23 8.10 -9.39 12.99
CA SER A 23 8.28 -7.97 13.22
C SER A 23 9.21 -7.76 14.43
N PRO A 24 10.26 -6.92 14.32
CA PRO A 24 11.12 -6.55 15.44
C PRO A 24 10.36 -5.90 16.59
N ARG A 25 9.15 -5.40 16.33
CA ARG A 25 8.24 -4.80 17.30
C ARG A 25 6.97 -5.64 17.39
N PRO A 26 6.54 -6.07 18.58
CA PRO A 26 5.30 -6.83 18.73
C PRO A 26 4.11 -5.98 18.26
N ILE A 27 3.37 -6.49 17.28
CA ILE A 27 2.19 -5.81 16.74
C ILE A 27 0.96 -6.34 17.48
N PRO A 28 0.22 -5.49 18.20
CA PRO A 28 -1.03 -5.89 18.84
C PRO A 28 -2.10 -6.21 17.77
N LEU A 29 -2.98 -7.16 18.06
CA LEU A 29 -3.97 -7.67 17.10
C LEU A 29 -4.88 -6.56 16.56
N GLY A 30 -5.34 -5.65 17.43
CA GLY A 30 -6.15 -4.51 17.02
C GLY A 30 -5.45 -3.65 15.97
N ALA A 31 -4.20 -3.26 16.22
CA ALA A 31 -3.42 -2.47 15.27
C ALA A 31 -3.16 -3.21 13.95
N PHE A 32 -2.96 -4.54 14.00
CA PHE A 32 -2.82 -5.36 12.80
C PHE A 32 -4.08 -5.28 11.93
N PHE A 33 -5.27 -5.54 12.49
CA PHE A 33 -6.51 -5.53 11.70
C PHE A 33 -6.87 -4.13 11.21
N THR A 34 -6.65 -3.10 12.01
CA THR A 34 -6.83 -1.71 11.57
C THR A 34 -5.89 -1.38 10.42
N GLY A 35 -4.61 -1.72 10.53
CA GLY A 35 -3.64 -1.52 9.45
C GLY A 35 -4.02 -2.29 8.18
N PHE A 36 -4.38 -3.58 8.33
CA PHE A 36 -4.83 -4.41 7.22
C PHE A 36 -6.04 -3.80 6.50
N ALA A 37 -7.04 -3.34 7.23
CA ALA A 37 -8.22 -2.69 6.66
C ALA A 37 -7.87 -1.35 5.98
N MET A 38 -6.93 -0.58 6.53
CA MET A 38 -6.52 0.72 5.98
C MET A 38 -5.62 0.63 4.74
N VAL A 39 -4.88 -0.47 4.57
CA VAL A 39 -3.97 -0.64 3.43
C VAL A 39 -4.70 -0.58 2.09
N PHE A 40 -5.87 -1.20 1.96
CA PHE A 40 -6.63 -1.20 0.70
C PHE A 40 -7.13 0.18 0.26
N PRO A 41 -7.84 0.97 1.09
CA PRO A 41 -8.25 2.32 0.71
C PRO A 41 -7.03 3.24 0.52
N MET A 42 -5.96 3.06 1.30
CA MET A 42 -4.72 3.84 1.12
C MET A 42 -4.07 3.56 -0.25
N ILE A 43 -3.93 2.28 -0.63
CA ILE A 43 -3.42 1.90 -1.96
C ILE A 43 -4.32 2.48 -3.05
N GLY A 44 -5.64 2.36 -2.91
CA GLY A 44 -6.60 2.93 -3.85
C GLY A 44 -6.43 4.45 -4.00
N TRP A 45 -6.32 5.17 -2.89
CA TRP A 45 -6.09 6.61 -2.87
C TRP A 45 -4.74 7.00 -3.50
N CYS A 46 -3.66 6.34 -3.11
CA CYS A 46 -2.32 6.57 -3.68
C CYS A 46 -2.31 6.33 -5.19
N MET A 47 -2.95 5.26 -5.65
CA MET A 47 -3.07 4.96 -7.07
C MET A 47 -3.92 6.01 -7.80
N ALA A 48 -5.09 6.36 -7.26
CA ALA A 48 -5.95 7.39 -7.83
C ALA A 48 -5.21 8.72 -7.97
N ARG A 49 -4.55 9.17 -6.91
CA ARG A 49 -3.72 10.39 -6.92
C ARG A 49 -2.62 10.32 -7.98
N THR A 50 -1.95 9.17 -8.12
CA THR A 50 -0.90 8.96 -9.11
C THR A 50 -1.47 8.99 -10.54
N LEU A 51 -2.66 8.42 -10.77
CA LEU A 51 -3.33 8.44 -12.06
C LEU A 51 -3.69 9.87 -12.49
N PHE A 52 -4.21 10.69 -11.56
CA PHE A 52 -4.58 12.08 -11.86
C PHE A 52 -3.40 13.02 -12.01
N THR A 53 -2.37 12.85 -11.18
CA THR A 53 -1.22 13.79 -11.16
C THR A 53 -0.03 13.32 -11.97
N ARG A 54 0.07 12.02 -12.28
CA ARG A 54 1.27 11.37 -12.82
C ARG A 54 2.53 11.67 -12.02
N THR A 55 2.37 11.95 -10.73
CA THR A 55 3.49 12.23 -9.83
C THR A 55 3.50 11.25 -8.66
N MET A 56 4.69 10.77 -8.32
CA MET A 56 4.94 9.95 -7.14
C MET A 56 5.99 10.65 -6.30
N VAL A 57 5.74 10.77 -4.99
CA VAL A 57 6.72 11.34 -4.05
C VAL A 57 7.21 10.22 -3.15
N TRP A 58 8.52 10.07 -3.07
CA TRP A 58 9.15 9.05 -2.24
C TRP A 58 10.44 9.60 -1.63
N ARG A 59 10.58 9.47 -0.30
CA ARG A 59 11.70 10.02 0.49
C ARG A 59 12.05 11.47 0.11
N ASP A 60 11.02 12.31 0.10
CA ASP A 60 11.12 13.75 -0.22
C ASP A 60 11.59 14.07 -1.65
N ILE A 61 11.66 13.08 -2.53
CA ILE A 61 11.95 13.26 -3.96
C ILE A 61 10.66 13.04 -4.75
N ALA A 62 10.34 14.00 -5.61
CA ALA A 62 9.20 13.89 -6.51
C ALA A 62 9.64 13.32 -7.86
N TYR A 63 8.81 12.44 -8.43
CA TYR A 63 9.03 11.77 -9.69
C TYR A 63 7.80 11.93 -10.58
N GLU A 64 8.00 12.27 -11.84
CA GLU A 64 6.97 12.14 -12.86
C GLU A 64 6.97 10.71 -13.37
N VAL A 65 5.81 10.07 -13.41
CA VAL A 65 5.65 8.66 -13.77
C VAL A 65 4.71 8.48 -14.96
N SER A 66 4.99 7.50 -15.81
CA SER A 66 4.05 7.06 -16.84
C SER A 66 2.85 6.34 -16.22
N PHE A 67 1.82 6.12 -17.03
CA PHE A 67 0.69 5.27 -16.65
C PHE A 67 1.13 3.82 -16.30
N SER A 68 2.23 3.35 -16.89
CA SER A 68 2.85 2.05 -16.58
C SER A 68 3.76 2.07 -15.34
N GLY A 69 3.83 3.19 -14.61
CA GLY A 69 4.65 3.34 -13.40
C GLY A 69 6.15 3.56 -13.65
N ARG A 70 6.59 3.78 -14.90
CA ARG A 70 7.99 4.11 -15.19
C ARG A 70 8.27 5.57 -14.87
N VAL A 71 9.33 5.84 -14.12
CA VAL A 71 9.83 7.20 -13.90
C VAL A 71 10.28 7.81 -15.23
N ARG A 72 9.72 8.96 -15.58
CA ARG A 72 10.09 9.74 -16.78
C ARG A 72 11.01 10.90 -16.43
N ARG A 73 10.83 11.50 -15.27
CA ARG A 73 11.60 12.67 -14.82
C ARG A 73 11.67 12.72 -13.30
N ILE A 74 12.79 13.20 -12.76
CA ILE A 74 12.92 13.56 -11.35
C ILE A 74 12.61 15.05 -11.21
N ILE A 75 11.65 15.38 -10.35
CA ILE A 75 11.26 16.74 -10.03
C ILE A 75 12.06 17.16 -8.79
N ARG A 76 13.17 17.88 -9.00
CA ARG A 76 13.91 18.51 -7.90
C ARG A 76 13.18 19.80 -7.51
N ARG A 77 12.74 19.90 -6.26
CA ARG A 77 12.38 21.20 -5.68
C ARG A 77 13.69 21.94 -5.41
N GLY A 78 13.92 23.02 -6.15
CA GLY A 78 14.97 23.98 -5.85
C GLY A 78 14.65 24.77 -4.59
#